data_AF-A0A0D0D8B2-F1
#
_entry.id   AF-A0A0D0D8B2-F1
#
_cell.length_a   1.000
_cell.length_b   1.000
_cell.length_c   1.000
_cell.angle_alpha   90.00
_cell.angle_beta   90.00
_cell.angle_gamma   90.00
#
_symmetry.space_group_name_H-M   'P 1'
#
loop_
_entity.id
_entity.type
_entity.pdbx_description
1 polymer ?
#
loop_
_entity_poly.entity_id
_entity_poly.type
_entity_poly.pdbx_seq_one_letter_code
_entity_poly.pdbx_strand_id
1 'polypeptide(L)' 'MQCKFLPPYSPDFNLIELAFSAMKYHLRDSGDYVRMAMTEMTDEELYVTLLRALYVITPQDAYGWYMHCGYV' A
#
# COMPACT_ATOMS: atom_id res chain seq x y z
N MET A 1 -13.58 -3.53 -20.63
CA MET A 1 -12.43 -3.04 -19.84
C MET A 1 -11.75 -1.93 -20.60
N GLN A 2 -11.42 -0.82 -19.94
CA GLN A 2 -10.62 0.26 -20.53
C GLN A 2 -9.21 0.17 -19.95
N CYS A 3 -8.18 0.28 -20.79
CA CYS A 3 -6.79 0.32 -20.36
C CYS A 3 -6.30 1.78 -20.35
N LYS A 4 -5.49 2.15 -19.34
CA LYS A 4 -4.76 3.42 -19.31
C LYS A 4 -3.31 3.15 -19.68
N PHE A 5 -2.85 3.77 -20.76
CA PHE A 5 -1.47 3.67 -21.20
C PHE A 5 -0.63 4.69 -20.43
N LEU A 6 0.42 4.22 -19.76
CA LEU A 6 1.39 5.04 -19.04
C LEU A 6 2.72 5.07 -19.81
N PRO A 7 3.44 6.20 -19.80
CA PRO A 7 4.80 6.21 -20.31
C PRO A 7 5.70 5.26 -19.50
N PRO A 8 6.75 4.69 -20.10
CA PRO A 8 7.73 3.90 -19.37
C PRO A 8 8.29 4.65 -18.16
N TYR A 9 8.60 3.92 -17.08
CA TYR A 9 9.19 4.46 -15.85
C TYR A 9 8.43 5.64 -15.23
N SER A 10 7.10 5.64 -15.32
CA SER A 10 6.25 6.67 -14.73
C SER A 10 5.45 6.16 -13.51
N PRO A 11 6.12 5.75 -12.41
CA PRO A 11 5.45 5.25 -11.21
C PRO A 11 4.56 6.33 -10.58
N ASP A 12 4.86 7.61 -10.79
CA ASP A 12 4.08 8.74 -10.26
C ASP A 12 2.64 8.78 -10.79
N PHE A 13 2.36 8.12 -11.92
CA PHE A 13 1.01 7.96 -12.45
C PHE A 13 0.34 6.65 -12.02
N ASN A 14 0.97 5.80 -11.23
CA ASN A 14 0.43 4.52 -10.81
C ASN A 14 0.01 4.54 -9.33
N LEU A 15 -1.29 4.54 -9.07
CA LEU A 15 -1.85 4.70 -7.72
C LEU A 15 -1.42 3.62 -6.73
N ILE A 16 -1.11 2.42 -7.20
CA ILE A 16 -0.68 1.32 -6.32
C ILE A 16 0.65 1.65 -5.63
N GLU A 17 1.49 2.49 -6.23
CA GLU A 17 2.76 2.92 -5.63
C GLU A 17 2.53 3.74 -4.35
N LEU A 18 1.51 4.62 -4.36
CA LEU A 18 1.11 5.42 -3.20
C LEU A 18 0.50 4.53 -2.11
N ALA A 19 -0.35 3.57 -2.48
CA ALA A 19 -0.90 2.59 -1.56
C ALA A 19 0.19 1.75 -0.88
N PHE A 20 1.17 1.26 -1.65
CA PHE A 20 2.31 0.54 -1.09
C PHE A 20 3.21 1.43 -0.23
N SER A 21 3.38 2.70 -0.58
CA SER A 21 4.12 3.66 0.25
C SER A 21 3.45 3.83 1.62
N ALA A 22 2.13 4.03 1.65
CA ALA A 22 1.34 4.12 2.88
C ALA A 22 1.39 2.83 3.71
N MET A 23 1.18 1.66 3.07
CA MET A 23 1.31 0.36 3.74
C MET A 23 2.70 0.19 4.38
N LYS A 24 3.78 0.50 3.64
CA LYS A 24 5.15 0.42 4.16
C LYS A 24 5.38 1.39 5.32
N TYR A 25 4.79 2.58 5.28
CA TYR A 25 4.87 3.54 6.39
C TYR A 25 4.29 2.94 7.67
N HIS A 26 3.07 2.38 7.61
CA HIS A 26 2.43 1.75 8.77
C HIS A 26 3.16 0.50 9.26
N LEU A 27 3.69 -0.32 8.36
CA LEU A 27 4.50 -1.49 8.74
C LEU A 27 5.78 -1.09 9.46
N ARG A 28 6.42 0.02 9.05
CA ARG A 28 7.67 0.52 9.67
C ARG A 28 7.42 1.10 11.06
N ASP A 29 6.28 1.74 11.26
CA ASP A 29 5.85 2.25 12.57
C ASP A 29 5.77 1.12 13.62
N SER A 30 5.29 -0.05 13.20
CA SER A 30 5.26 -1.29 14.02
C SER A 30 6.43 -2.24 13.74
N GLY A 31 7.60 -1.71 13.37
CA GLY A 31 8.70 -2.47 12.76
C GLY A 31 9.18 -3.71 13.54
N ASP A 32 9.24 -3.64 14.87
CA ASP A 32 9.66 -4.78 15.71
C ASP A 32 8.65 -5.93 15.67
N TYR A 33 7.35 -5.60 15.76
CA TYR A 33 6.27 -6.58 15.63
C TYR A 33 6.25 -7.22 14.24
N VAL A 34 6.40 -6.41 13.18
CA VAL A 34 6.42 -6.93 11.80
C VAL A 34 7.60 -7.88 11.58
N ARG A 35 8.77 -7.56 12.15
CA ARG A 35 9.95 -8.44 12.06
C ARG A 35 9.71 -9.78 12.75
N MET A 36 9.20 -9.76 13.98
CA MET A 36 8.82 -10.96 14.72
C MET A 36 7.77 -11.77 13.94
N ALA A 37 6.73 -11.12 13.41
CA ALA A 37 5.70 -11.79 12.61
C ALA A 37 6.28 -12.49 11.38
N MET A 38 7.27 -11.90 10.71
CA MET A 38 7.92 -12.50 9.55
C MET A 38 8.83 -13.69 9.88
N THR A 39 9.32 -13.81 11.12
CA THR A 39 10.28 -14.86 11.51
C THR A 39 9.68 -15.97 12.35
N GLU A 40 8.61 -15.69 13.09
CA GLU A 40 8.10 -16.57 14.14
C GLU A 40 6.62 -16.95 13.99
N MET A 41 5.83 -16.20 13.23
CA MET A 41 4.39 -16.49 13.03
C MET A 41 4.15 -17.37 11.81
N THR A 42 2.94 -17.93 11.74
CA THR A 42 2.46 -18.65 10.56
C THR A 42 2.18 -17.70 9.39
N ASP A 43 2.15 -18.23 8.16
CA ASP A 43 1.81 -17.45 6.97
C ASP A 43 0.43 -16.77 7.09
N GLU A 44 -0.55 -17.45 7.71
CA GLU A 44 -1.90 -16.90 7.94
C GLU A 44 -1.87 -15.66 8.85
N GLU A 45 -1.13 -15.72 9.95
CA GLU A 45 -0.97 -14.61 10.89
C GLU A 45 -0.17 -13.45 10.26
N LEU A 46 0.83 -13.77 9.45
CA LEU A 46 1.58 -12.79 8.67
C LEU A 46 0.67 -12.09 7.66
N TYR A 47 -0.19 -12.82 6.94
CA TYR A 47 -1.16 -12.21 6.03
C TYR A 47 -2.15 -11.30 6.75
N VAL A 48 -2.65 -11.70 7.93
CA VAL A 48 -3.50 -10.83 8.75
C VAL A 48 -2.77 -9.54 9.15
N THR A 49 -1.48 -9.63 9.50
CA THR A 49 -0.64 -8.47 9.81
C THR A 49 -0.51 -7.52 8.62
N LEU A 50 -0.22 -8.05 7.42
CA LEU A 50 -0.13 -7.25 6.20
C LEU A 50 -1.47 -6.62 5.82
N LEU A 51 -2.57 -7.39 5.95
CA LEU A 51 -3.92 -6.89 5.70
C LEU A 51 -4.28 -5.74 6.64
N ARG A 52 -3.97 -5.84 7.94
CA ARG A 52 -4.23 -4.75 8.89
C ARG A 52 -3.55 -3.45 8.46
N ALA A 53 -2.32 -3.51 7.96
CA ALA A 53 -1.62 -2.32 7.46
C ALA A 53 -2.30 -1.70 6.22
N LEU A 54 -2.96 -2.52 5.39
CA LEU A 54 -3.78 -2.04 4.26
C LEU A 54 -5.12 -1.46 4.72
N TYR A 55 -5.77 -2.05 5.73
CA TYR A 55 -7.08 -1.60 6.22
C TYR A 55 -7.05 -0.23 6.91
N VAL A 56 -5.86 0.32 7.20
CA VAL A 56 -5.72 1.71 7.68
C VAL A 56 -5.94 2.73 6.56
N ILE A 57 -5.72 2.33 5.30
CA ILE A 57 -5.89 3.21 4.14
C ILE A 57 -7.37 3.53 3.96
N THR A 58 -7.71 4.82 4.00
CA THR A 58 -9.09 5.28 3.89
C THR A 58 -9.51 5.57 2.44
N PRO A 59 -10.82 5.61 2.14
CA PRO A 59 -11.31 6.11 0.85
C PRO A 59 -10.85 7.53 0.53
N GLN A 60 -10.65 8.38 1.56
CA GLN A 60 -10.16 9.75 1.40
C GLN A 60 -8.70 9.76 0.95
N ASP A 61 -7.86 8.87 1.49
CA ASP A 61 -6.47 8.72 1.03
C ASP A 61 -6.44 8.32 -0.44
N ALA A 62 -7.23 7.30 -0.80
CA ALA A 62 -7.34 6.84 -2.18
C ALA A 62 -7.77 7.97 -3.12
N TYR A 63 -8.80 8.74 -2.76
CA TYR A 63 -9.24 9.89 -3.55
C TYR A 63 -8.13 10.95 -3.69
N GLY A 64 -7.41 11.25 -2.61
CA GLY A 64 -6.26 12.14 -2.65
C GLY A 64 -5.16 11.67 -3.61
N TRP A 65 -4.94 10.35 -3.70
CA TRP A 65 -3.99 9.76 -4.65
C TRP A 65 -4.47 9.85 -6.10
N TYR A 66 -5.77 9.66 -6.36
CA TYR A 66 -6.36 9.91 -7.68
C TYR A 66 -6.13 11.37 -8.14
N MET A 67 -6.35 12.34 -7.25
CA MET A 67 -6.06 13.76 -7.51
C MET A 67 -4.56 13.99 -7.76
N HIS A 68 -3.70 13.41 -6.91
CA HIS A 68 -2.24 13.55 -7.02
C HIS A 68 -1.70 13.03 -8.36
N CYS A 69 -2.21 11.90 -8.83
CA CYS A 69 -1.83 11.31 -10.11
C CYS A 69 -2.54 11.96 -11.33
N GLY A 70 -3.41 12.96 -11.12
CA GLY A 70 -4.09 13.69 -12.20
C GLY A 70 -5.23 12.93 -12.88
N TYR A 71 -5.88 12.01 -12.17
CA TYR A 71 -7.02 11.23 -12.70
C TYR A 71 -8.39 11.82 -12.35
N VAL A 72 -8.43 12.77 -11.44
CA VAL A 72 -9.60 13.56 -11.03
C VAL A 72 -9.17 15.03 -11.00
#